data_AF-A0A6A6UZ10-F1
#
_entry.id   AF-A0A6A6UZ10-F1
#
_cell.length_a   1.000
_cell.length_b   1.000
_cell.length_c   1.000
_cell.angle_alpha   90.00
_cell.angle_beta   90.00
_cell.angle_gamma   90.00
#
_symmetry.space_group_name_H-M   'P 1'
#
loop_
_entity.id
_entity.type
_entity.pdbx_description
1 polymer ?
#
loop_
_entity_poly.entity_id
_entity_poly.type
_entity_poly.pdbx_seq_one_letter_code
_entity_poly.pdbx_strand_id
1 'polypeptide(L)'
;KPLEYVYDFSKSWEHIITITGRAKPTAKIRCLSGEGHGVAEDVMGPKGWKDLKQAYQTNNPNEEQKSEREWYETLCWNGSAEGLADDVVRGFDKAAVDRQLV
;
A
#
# COMPACT_ATOMS: atom_id res chain seq x y z
N LYS A 1 8.81 24.14 1.60
CA LYS A 1 7.67 23.57 0.84
C LYS A 1 7.88 22.06 0.75
N PRO A 2 6.83 21.23 0.86
CA PRO A 2 6.95 19.81 0.61
C PRO A 2 7.31 19.56 -0.86
N LEU A 3 7.87 18.39 -1.13
CA LEU A 3 8.02 17.86 -2.48
C LEU A 3 6.77 17.03 -2.80
N GLU A 4 6.22 17.22 -3.99
CA GLU A 4 5.12 16.42 -4.51
C GLU A 4 5.71 15.41 -5.49
N TYR A 5 5.38 14.13 -5.30
CA TYR A 5 5.84 13.04 -6.14
C TYR A 5 4.62 12.24 -6.62
N VAL A 6 4.48 12.09 -7.94
CA VAL A 6 3.45 11.26 -8.55
C VAL A 6 4.10 9.98 -9.05
N TYR A 7 3.63 8.85 -8.56
CA TYR A 7 3.96 7.52 -9.05
C TYR A 7 2.80 6.98 -9.89
N ASP A 8 3.15 6.25 -10.95
CA ASP A 8 2.21 5.70 -11.93
C ASP A 8 1.23 6.74 -12.46
N PHE A 9 1.61 7.44 -13.55
CA PHE A 9 0.78 8.48 -14.15
C PHE A 9 -0.60 8.01 -14.65
N SER A 10 -0.82 6.69 -14.75
CA SER A 10 -2.14 6.16 -15.13
C SER A 10 -3.10 6.05 -13.94
N LYS A 11 -2.56 5.88 -12.72
CA LYS A 11 -3.33 5.73 -11.47
C LYS A 11 -3.22 6.95 -10.56
N SER A 12 -2.24 7.82 -10.80
CA SER A 12 -1.96 9.08 -10.12
C SER A 12 -1.81 8.91 -8.61
N TRP A 13 -0.87 8.06 -8.19
CA TRP A 13 -0.52 7.94 -6.77
C TRP A 13 0.31 9.15 -6.35
N GLU A 14 -0.31 10.03 -5.58
CA GLU A 14 0.31 11.26 -5.08
C GLU A 14 0.96 11.03 -3.71
N HIS A 15 2.23 11.40 -3.59
CA HIS A 15 3.01 11.35 -2.38
C HIS A 15 3.48 12.75 -1.99
N ILE A 16 3.25 13.13 -0.74
CA ILE A 16 3.75 14.37 -0.15
C ILE A 16 4.98 14.04 0.68
N ILE A 17 6.15 14.49 0.24
CA ILE A 17 7.44 14.24 0.90
C ILE A 17 7.88 15.50 1.64
N THR A 18 8.05 15.38 2.96
CA THR A 18 8.51 16.48 3.82
C THR A 18 9.90 16.20 4.36
N ILE A 19 10.83 17.14 4.16
CA ILE A 19 12.16 17.10 4.79
C ILE A 19 12.04 17.71 6.19
N THR A 20 12.10 16.86 7.22
CA THR A 20 11.92 17.27 8.62
C THR A 20 13.22 17.73 9.30
N GLY A 21 14.37 17.45 8.71
CA GLY A 21 15.67 17.83 9.27
C GLY A 21 16.85 17.21 8.55
N ARG A 22 18.02 17.22 9.20
CA ARG A 22 19.24 16.57 8.73
C ARG A 22 19.77 15.64 9.82
N ALA A 23 20.33 14.51 9.42
CA ALA A 23 20.97 13.55 10.31
C ALA A 23 22.41 13.28 9.85
N LYS A 24 23.21 12.64 10.70
CA LYS A 24 24.52 12.11 10.29
C LYS A 24 24.31 11.06 9.19
N PRO A 25 25.21 10.98 8.20
CA PRO A 25 25.10 9.98 7.15
C PRO A 25 25.18 8.57 7.75
N THR A 26 24.35 7.68 7.23
CA THR A 26 24.38 6.25 7.52
C THR A 26 24.85 5.49 6.28
N ALA A 27 25.36 4.27 6.46
CA ALA A 27 25.79 3.45 5.33
C ALA A 27 24.62 3.00 4.43
N LYS A 28 23.38 3.03 4.95
CA LYS A 28 22.18 2.62 4.21
C LYS A 28 20.92 3.32 4.75
N ILE A 29 19.87 3.35 3.94
CA ILE A 29 18.58 3.98 4.30
C ILE A 29 17.85 3.10 5.33
N ARG A 30 17.06 3.74 6.21
CA ARG A 30 16.25 3.09 7.25
C ARG A 30 14.85 3.67 7.28
N CYS A 31 13.86 2.80 7.33
CA CYS A 31 12.50 3.11 7.75
C CYS A 31 12.44 3.14 9.28
N LEU A 32 12.16 4.32 9.84
CA LEU A 32 12.09 4.51 11.30
C LEU A 32 10.70 4.19 11.86
N SER A 33 9.66 4.40 11.06
CA SER A 33 8.26 4.16 11.41
C SER A 33 7.39 4.19 10.15
N GLY A 34 6.15 3.72 10.26
CA GLY A 34 5.12 3.83 9.24
C GLY A 34 3.80 3.28 9.76
N GLU A 35 2.72 3.54 9.03
CA GLU A 35 1.37 3.10 9.35
C GLU A 35 0.59 2.84 8.07
N GLY A 36 -0.42 1.98 8.18
CA GLY A 36 -1.29 1.63 7.06
C GLY A 36 -0.65 0.64 6.07
N HIS A 37 -1.52 -0.06 5.37
CA HIS A 37 -1.11 -1.00 4.34
C HIS A 37 -0.74 -0.27 3.05
N GLY A 38 0.33 -0.73 2.38
CA GLY A 38 0.70 -0.24 1.05
C GLY A 38 -0.42 -0.49 0.05
N VAL A 39 -0.64 0.45 -0.87
CA VAL A 39 -1.69 0.29 -1.89
C VAL A 39 -1.36 -0.87 -2.83
N ALA A 40 -2.38 -1.61 -3.25
CA ALA A 40 -2.21 -2.67 -4.24
C ALA A 40 -1.76 -2.06 -5.59
N GLU A 41 -0.78 -2.69 -6.24
CA GLU A 41 -0.31 -2.27 -7.55
C GLU A 41 -1.42 -2.51 -8.59
N ASP A 42 -1.52 -1.59 -9.55
CA ASP A 42 -2.55 -1.57 -10.59
C ASP A 42 -4.02 -1.47 -10.12
N VAL A 43 -4.27 -1.20 -8.83
CA VAL A 43 -5.62 -1.13 -8.23
C VAL A 43 -6.42 0.13 -8.61
N MET A 44 -6.59 0.42 -9.90
CA MET A 44 -7.44 1.50 -10.44
C MET A 44 -7.38 2.85 -9.67
N GLY A 45 -6.21 3.20 -9.13
CA GLY A 45 -5.97 4.42 -8.34
C GLY A 45 -6.64 4.46 -6.97
N PRO A 46 -6.74 5.65 -6.35
CA PRO A 46 -7.27 5.80 -4.99
C PRO A 46 -8.69 5.25 -4.79
N LYS A 47 -9.54 5.34 -5.81
CA LYS A 47 -10.89 4.78 -5.77
C LYS A 47 -10.86 3.26 -5.72
N GLY A 48 -10.11 2.61 -6.62
CA GLY A 48 -9.99 1.15 -6.63
C GLY A 48 -9.43 0.60 -5.32
N TRP A 49 -8.44 1.28 -4.72
CA TRP A 49 -7.94 0.88 -3.40
C TRP A 49 -9.01 0.96 -2.31
N LYS A 50 -9.84 1.99 -2.33
CA LYS A 50 -10.96 2.12 -1.37
C LYS A 50 -11.97 1.00 -1.57
N ASP A 51 -12.31 0.70 -2.82
CA ASP A 51 -13.30 -0.33 -3.17
C ASP A 51 -12.79 -1.72 -2.79
N LEU A 52 -11.53 -2.05 -3.06
CA LEU A 52 -10.90 -3.30 -2.64
C LEU A 52 -10.93 -3.47 -1.11
N LYS A 53 -10.59 -2.44 -0.35
CA LYS A 53 -10.70 -2.48 1.13
C LYS A 53 -12.14 -2.72 1.57
N GLN A 54 -13.11 -2.08 0.92
CA GLN A 54 -14.53 -2.28 1.20
C GLN A 54 -14.96 -3.71 0.84
N ALA A 55 -14.41 -4.27 -0.24
CA ALA A 55 -14.63 -5.66 -0.62
C ALA A 55 -14.25 -6.55 0.56
N TYR A 56 -13.04 -6.45 1.12
CA TYR A 56 -12.61 -7.26 2.28
C TYR A 56 -13.39 -7.00 3.58
N GLN A 57 -13.90 -5.79 3.80
CA GLN A 57 -14.72 -5.46 4.99
C GLN A 57 -16.18 -5.94 4.90
N THR A 58 -16.61 -6.44 3.73
CA THR A 58 -18.00 -6.87 3.52
C THR A 58 -18.16 -8.36 3.89
N ASN A 59 -19.00 -8.68 4.88
CA ASN A 59 -19.20 -10.06 5.31
C ASN A 59 -19.78 -10.97 4.22
N ASN A 60 -20.68 -10.43 3.37
CA ASN A 60 -21.31 -11.14 2.26
C ASN A 60 -20.99 -10.42 0.94
N PRO A 61 -19.80 -10.62 0.35
CA PRO A 61 -19.40 -9.91 -0.86
C PRO A 61 -20.25 -10.33 -2.06
N ASN A 62 -20.57 -9.37 -2.93
CA ASN A 62 -21.15 -9.66 -4.24
C ASN A 62 -20.08 -10.24 -5.20
N GLU A 63 -20.47 -10.63 -6.41
CA GLU A 63 -19.54 -11.25 -7.38
C GLU A 63 -18.38 -10.33 -7.80
N GLU A 64 -18.63 -9.02 -7.90
CA GLU A 64 -17.58 -8.03 -8.21
C GLU A 64 -16.55 -7.97 -7.08
N GLN A 65 -17.01 -7.84 -5.83
CA GLN A 65 -16.14 -7.83 -4.66
C GLN A 65 -15.36 -9.14 -4.49
N LYS A 66 -15.96 -10.29 -4.82
CA LYS A 66 -15.23 -11.57 -4.84
C LYS A 66 -14.12 -11.57 -5.88
N SER A 67 -14.42 -11.11 -7.09
CA SER A 67 -13.43 -10.97 -8.18
C SER A 67 -12.29 -10.03 -7.81
N GLU A 68 -12.59 -8.89 -7.15
CA GLU A 68 -11.58 -7.95 -6.66
C GLU A 68 -10.66 -8.59 -5.60
N ARG A 69 -11.23 -9.36 -4.67
CA ARG A 69 -10.44 -10.11 -3.68
C ARG A 69 -9.55 -11.15 -4.34
N GLU A 70 -10.10 -11.98 -5.21
CA GLU A 70 -9.37 -13.02 -5.94
C GLU A 70 -8.23 -12.42 -6.77
N TRP A 71 -8.48 -11.31 -7.46
CA TRP A 71 -7.43 -10.60 -8.19
C TRP A 71 -6.29 -10.15 -7.26
N TYR A 72 -6.61 -9.59 -6.10
CA TYR A 72 -5.59 -9.18 -5.14
C TYR A 72 -4.79 -10.38 -4.59
N GLU A 73 -5.46 -11.51 -4.35
CA GLU A 73 -4.86 -12.70 -3.77
C GLU A 73 -3.97 -13.47 -4.76
N THR A 74 -4.25 -13.38 -6.07
CA THR A 74 -3.66 -14.29 -7.06
C THR A 74 -2.91 -13.62 -8.21
N LEU A 75 -3.22 -12.36 -8.54
CA LEU A 75 -2.70 -11.68 -9.72
C LEU A 75 -1.97 -10.37 -9.40
N CYS A 76 -2.35 -9.68 -8.34
CA CYS A 76 -1.70 -8.42 -7.94
C CYS A 76 -0.24 -8.67 -7.54
N TRP A 77 0.69 -7.90 -8.12
CA TRP A 77 2.13 -8.12 -7.93
C TRP A 77 2.59 -7.98 -6.47
N ASN A 78 2.03 -7.00 -5.74
CA ASN A 78 2.23 -6.83 -4.30
C ASN A 78 1.03 -7.34 -3.48
N GLY A 79 0.27 -8.25 -4.06
CA GLY A 79 -0.83 -8.98 -3.42
C GLY A 79 -0.36 -9.94 -2.33
N SER A 80 -1.32 -10.48 -1.59
CA SER A 80 -1.10 -11.50 -0.57
C SER A 80 -2.23 -12.52 -0.63
N ALA A 81 -1.89 -13.81 -0.56
CA ALA A 81 -2.87 -14.90 -0.56
C ALA A 81 -3.76 -14.89 0.69
N GLU A 82 -3.31 -14.26 1.78
CA GLU A 82 -4.07 -14.02 3.00
C GLU A 82 -5.04 -12.84 2.88
N GLY A 83 -4.94 -12.06 1.79
CA GLY A 83 -5.81 -10.93 1.50
C GLY A 83 -5.60 -9.73 2.44
N LEU A 84 -6.66 -8.93 2.60
CA LEU A 84 -6.66 -7.69 3.42
C LEU A 84 -7.71 -7.74 4.54
N ALA A 85 -8.02 -8.92 5.06
CA ALA A 85 -9.01 -9.03 6.13
C ALA A 85 -8.53 -8.40 7.45
N ASP A 86 -9.49 -8.04 8.30
CA ASP A 86 -9.25 -7.58 9.67
C ASP A 86 -8.21 -6.44 9.79
N ASP A 87 -7.24 -6.59 10.70
CA ASP A 87 -6.21 -5.59 10.95
C ASP A 87 -5.12 -5.56 9.88
N VAL A 88 -5.09 -6.54 8.95
CA VAL A 88 -4.09 -6.57 7.87
C VAL A 88 -4.19 -5.33 6.99
N VAL A 89 -5.41 -4.88 6.68
CA VAL A 89 -5.65 -3.65 5.87
C VAL A 89 -5.08 -2.38 6.50
N ARG A 90 -4.77 -2.41 7.80
CA ARG A 90 -4.18 -1.30 8.56
C ARG A 90 -2.72 -1.54 8.92
N GLY A 91 -2.22 -2.74 8.66
CA GLY A 91 -0.90 -3.18 9.06
C GLY A 91 0.22 -2.53 8.25
N PHE A 92 1.33 -2.24 8.92
CA PHE A 92 2.57 -1.79 8.30
C PHE A 92 3.74 -2.62 8.84
N ASP A 93 4.35 -3.47 8.00
CA ASP A 93 5.54 -4.23 8.39
C ASP A 93 6.81 -3.40 8.18
N LYS A 94 7.18 -2.64 9.22
CA LYS A 94 8.40 -1.83 9.25
C LYS A 94 9.68 -2.65 9.04
N ALA A 95 9.67 -3.92 9.42
CA ALA A 95 10.83 -4.80 9.28
C ALA A 95 10.93 -5.31 7.83
N ALA A 96 9.82 -5.63 7.18
CA ALA A 96 9.80 -5.94 5.74
C ALA A 96 10.29 -4.78 4.89
N VAL A 97 9.79 -3.57 5.14
CA VAL A 97 10.25 -2.37 4.41
C VAL A 97 11.75 -2.17 4.62
N ASP A 98 12.25 -2.27 5.85
CA ASP A 98 13.69 -2.13 6.14
C ASP A 98 14.56 -3.18 5.42
N ARG A 99 14.04 -4.38 5.15
CA ARG A 99 14.76 -5.42 4.41
C ARG A 99 14.88 -5.09 2.92
N GLN A 100 13.96 -4.30 2.36
CA GLN A 100 13.96 -3.88 0.95
C GLN A 100 14.84 -2.65 0.71
N LEU A 101 15.16 -1.89 1.75
CA LEU A 101 16.03 -0.71 1.68
C LEU A 101 17.51 -1.15 1.71
N VAL A 102 18.11 -1.20 0.52
CA VAL A 102 19.55 -1.45 0.30
C VAL A 102 20.44 -0.29 0.75
#